data_AF-A0A7X7ALF4-F1
#
_entry.id   AF-A0A7X7ALF4-F1
#
_cell.length_a   1.000
_cell.length_b   1.000
_cell.length_c   1.000
_cell.angle_alpha   90.00
_cell.angle_beta   90.00
_cell.angle_gamma   90.00
#
_symmetry.space_group_name_H-M   'P 1'
#
loop_
_entity.id
_entity.type
_entity.pdbx_description
1 polymer ?
#
loop_
_entity_poly.entity_id
_entity_poly.type
_entity_poly.pdbx_seq_one_letter_code
_entity_poly.pdbx_strand_id
1 'polypeptide(L)'
;CAIESCGKCTPCRIGSVRGVETLDKIATGGQERAQHLALLRDLCDTMMGGSLCALGGMTPYPVLSALEHFPEDFGIAPESLAAPTV
;
A
#
# COMPACT_ATOMS: atom_id res chain seq x y z
N CYS A 1 -4.17 6.50 -8.09
CA CYS A 1 -3.97 7.95 -7.88
C CYS A 1 -2.59 8.49 -8.28
N ALA A 2 -1.68 7.71 -8.90
CA ALA A 2 -0.35 8.22 -9.28
C ALA A 2 -0.39 9.37 -10.29
N ILE A 3 -1.36 9.36 -11.21
CA ILE A 3 -1.55 10.39 -12.23
C ILE A 3 -2.37 11.58 -11.71
N GLU A 4 -3.23 11.34 -10.72
CA GLU A 4 -4.21 12.31 -10.20
C GLU A 4 -3.67 13.14 -9.03
N SER A 5 -2.45 12.83 -8.56
CA SER A 5 -1.81 13.58 -7.49
C SER A 5 -1.57 15.03 -7.91
N CYS A 6 -1.97 16.00 -7.08
CA CYS A 6 -1.66 17.41 -7.29
C CYS A 6 -0.18 17.76 -6.99
N GLY A 7 0.61 16.81 -6.46
CA GLY A 7 2.05 16.98 -6.22
C GLY A 7 2.44 17.81 -4.99
N LYS A 8 1.48 18.29 -4.19
CA LYS A 8 1.75 19.26 -3.11
C LYS A 8 2.44 18.68 -1.87
N CYS A 9 2.16 17.42 -1.51
CA CYS A 9 2.81 16.77 -0.37
C CYS A 9 3.65 15.58 -0.83
N THR A 10 4.86 15.46 -0.29
CA THR A 10 5.81 14.38 -0.58
C THR A 10 5.21 12.97 -0.44
N PRO A 11 4.51 12.62 0.66
CA PRO A 11 3.96 11.27 0.82
C PRO A 11 2.94 10.94 -0.27
N CYS A 12 2.05 11.86 -0.64
CA CYS A 12 1.12 11.61 -1.75
C CYS A 12 1.85 11.57 -3.11
N ARG A 13 2.70 12.55 -3.42
CA ARG A 13 3.36 12.69 -4.74
C ARG A 13 4.27 11.51 -5.06
N ILE A 14 5.12 11.12 -4.10
CA ILE A 14 6.11 10.05 -4.30
C ILE A 14 5.49 8.72 -3.93
N GLY A 15 4.76 8.66 -2.81
CA GLY A 15 4.19 7.41 -2.32
C GLY A 15 3.18 6.79 -3.28
N SER A 16 2.37 7.58 -3.99
CA SER A 16 1.47 7.00 -5.00
C SER A 16 2.21 6.31 -6.15
N VAL A 17 3.40 6.79 -6.52
CA VAL A 17 4.23 6.19 -7.58
C VAL A 17 4.94 4.95 -7.04
N ARG A 18 5.56 5.05 -5.85
CA ARG A 18 6.22 3.91 -5.19
C ARG A 18 5.27 2.78 -4.84
N GLY A 19 4.01 3.11 -4.52
CA GLY A 19 2.95 2.13 -4.29
C GLY A 19 2.67 1.29 -5.52
N VAL A 20 2.56 1.91 -6.71
CA VAL A 20 2.40 1.20 -7.99
C VAL A 20 3.60 0.30 -8.26
N GLU A 21 4.82 0.83 -8.18
CA GLU A 21 6.04 0.04 -8.42
C GLU A 21 6.19 -1.15 -7.45
N THR A 22 5.76 -0.97 -6.20
CA THR A 22 5.79 -2.05 -5.18
C THR A 22 4.73 -3.09 -5.48
N LEU A 23 3.52 -2.68 -5.88
CA LEU A 23 2.46 -3.58 -6.31
C LEU A 23 2.87 -4.39 -7.55
N ASP A 24 3.53 -3.76 -8.53
CA ASP A 24 4.05 -4.46 -9.72
C ASP A 24 5.06 -5.55 -9.32
N LYS A 25 5.97 -5.26 -8.38
CA LYS A 25 6.92 -6.26 -7.85
C LYS A 25 6.21 -7.39 -7.10
N ILE A 26 5.13 -7.09 -6.38
CA ILE A 26 4.30 -8.11 -5.72
C ILE A 26 3.60 -8.98 -6.77
N ALA A 27 3.11 -8.40 -7.86
CA ALA A 27 2.45 -9.12 -8.94
C ALA A 27 3.41 -10.04 -9.71
N THR A 28 4.66 -9.64 -9.94
CA THR A 28 5.61 -10.42 -10.76
C THR A 28 6.03 -11.77 -10.19
N GLY A 29 5.84 -12.04 -8.89
CA GLY A 29 6.45 -13.24 -8.29
C GLY A 29 7.84 -12.98 -7.76
N GLY A 30 8.20 -13.65 -6.65
CA GLY A 30 9.56 -13.63 -6.15
C GLY A 30 9.69 -14.04 -4.69
N GLN A 31 10.93 -14.32 -4.27
CA GLN A 31 11.25 -14.63 -2.87
C GLN A 31 11.08 -13.41 -1.94
N GLU A 32 11.13 -12.19 -2.48
CA GLU A 32 11.02 -10.94 -1.72
C GLU A 32 9.58 -10.46 -1.49
N ARG A 33 8.57 -11.23 -1.89
CA ARG A 33 7.16 -10.82 -1.81
C ARG A 33 6.74 -10.37 -0.41
N ALA A 34 7.12 -11.11 0.63
CA ALA A 34 6.80 -10.76 2.01
C ALA A 34 7.39 -9.39 2.42
N GLN A 35 8.61 -9.09 1.94
CA GLN A 35 9.27 -7.80 2.21
C GLN A 35 8.57 -6.65 1.48
N HIS A 36 8.15 -6.87 0.23
CA HIS A 36 7.38 -5.89 -0.53
C HIS A 36 6.00 -5.62 0.09
N LEU A 37 5.34 -6.64 0.63
CA LEU A 37 4.07 -6.47 1.35
C LEU A 37 4.24 -5.65 2.63
N ALA A 38 5.30 -5.90 3.40
CA ALA A 38 5.63 -5.10 4.58
C ALA A 38 5.93 -3.63 4.19
N LEU A 39 6.74 -3.42 3.14
CA LEU A 39 7.04 -2.09 2.62
C LEU A 39 5.79 -1.37 2.12
N LEU A 40 4.87 -2.09 1.45
CA LEU A 40 3.62 -1.52 0.95
C LEU A 40 2.73 -1.03 2.10
N ARG A 41 2.65 -1.78 3.20
CA ARG A 41 1.89 -1.37 4.40
C ARG A 41 2.50 -0.13 5.06
N ASP A 42 3.81 -0.11 5.28
CA ASP A 42 4.50 1.05 5.85
C ASP A 42 4.32 2.32 5.00
N LEU A 43 4.37 2.15 3.67
CA LEU A 43 4.07 3.23 2.73
C LEU A 43 2.63 3.73 2.86
N CYS A 44 1.66 2.82 3.00
CA CYS A 44 0.25 3.14 3.21
C CYS A 44 0.06 3.97 4.49
N ASP A 45 0.66 3.55 5.60
CA ASP A 45 0.60 4.27 6.88
C ASP A 45 1.20 5.68 6.79
N THR A 46 2.36 5.78 6.13
CA THR A 46 3.02 7.07 5.85
C THR A 46 2.12 7.99 5.03
N MET A 47 1.43 7.46 4.03
CA MET A 47 0.51 8.24 3.20
C MET A 47 -0.74 8.68 3.95
N MET A 48 -1.30 7.82 4.81
CA MET A 48 -2.46 8.15 5.65
C MET A 48 -2.14 9.28 6.64
N GLY A 49 -1.03 9.18 7.36
CA GLY A 49 -0.64 10.16 8.39
C GLY A 49 0.04 11.42 7.86
N GLY A 50 0.69 11.35 6.69
CA GLY A 50 1.55 12.43 6.18
C GLY A 50 0.94 13.31 5.08
N SER A 51 -0.22 12.93 4.53
CA SER A 51 -0.82 13.65 3.40
C SER A 51 -1.61 14.87 3.83
N LEU A 52 -1.46 15.98 3.08
CA LEU A 52 -2.11 17.26 3.40
C LEU A 52 -3.59 17.35 3.03
N CYS A 53 -4.10 16.43 2.20
CA CYS A 53 -5.49 16.44 1.75
C CYS A 53 -6.11 15.05 1.80
N ALA A 54 -7.44 15.01 1.75
CA ALA A 54 -8.21 13.79 1.85
C ALA A 54 -7.85 12.79 0.73
N LEU A 55 -7.58 13.25 -0.50
CA LEU A 55 -7.16 12.35 -1.58
C LEU A 55 -5.89 11.58 -1.21
N GLY A 56 -4.86 12.28 -0.71
CA GLY A 56 -3.60 11.63 -0.33
C GLY A 56 -3.77 10.67 0.84
N GLY A 57 -4.57 11.05 1.84
CA GLY A 57 -4.82 10.22 3.03
C GLY A 57 -5.72 9.01 2.77
N MET A 58 -6.63 9.07 1.79
CA MET A 58 -7.55 7.97 1.46
C MET A 58 -7.03 7.08 0.32
N THR A 59 -6.00 7.51 -0.43
CA THR A 59 -5.36 6.68 -1.48
C THR A 59 -4.95 5.28 -0.97
N PRO A 60 -4.48 5.10 0.27
CA PRO A 60 -4.08 3.79 0.79
C PRO A 60 -5.25 2.84 1.13
N TYR A 61 -6.45 3.37 1.41
CA TYR A 61 -7.60 2.55 1.83
C TYR A 61 -7.96 1.40 0.89
N PRO A 62 -8.10 1.59 -0.44
CA PRO A 62 -8.39 0.47 -1.33
C PRO A 62 -7.28 -0.59 -1.33
N VAL A 63 -6.02 -0.21 -1.14
CA VAL A 63 -4.89 -1.15 -1.10
C VAL A 63 -4.95 -1.98 0.18
N LEU A 64 -5.14 -1.34 1.33
CA LEU A 64 -5.25 -2.03 2.61
C LEU A 64 -6.47 -2.94 2.66
N SER A 65 -7.62 -2.48 2.15
CA SER A 65 -8.83 -3.29 2.03
C SER A 65 -8.62 -4.51 1.14
N ALA A 66 -7.91 -4.37 0.02
CA ALA A 66 -7.57 -5.51 -0.84
C ALA A 66 -6.66 -6.52 -0.13
N LEU A 67 -5.65 -6.04 0.61
CA LEU A 67 -4.76 -6.91 1.39
C LEU A 67 -5.48 -7.65 2.52
N GLU A 68 -6.49 -7.03 3.14
CA GLU A 68 -7.24 -7.59 4.24
C GLU A 68 -8.29 -8.61 3.78
N HIS A 69 -9.03 -8.28 2.72
CA HIS A 69 -10.17 -9.09 2.28
C HIS A 69 -9.86 -10.08 1.15
N PHE A 70 -8.77 -9.88 0.42
CA PHE A 70 -8.36 -10.75 -0.70
C PHE A 70 -6.87 -11.14 -0.59
N PRO A 71 -6.43 -11.70 0.54
CA PRO A 71 -5.02 -12.01 0.75
C PRO A 71 -4.43 -13.06 -0.20
N GLU A 72 -5.27 -13.98 -0.67
CA GLU A 72 -4.91 -14.98 -1.67
C GLU A 72 -4.38 -14.37 -2.98
N ASP A 73 -4.92 -13.23 -3.41
CA ASP A 73 -4.49 -12.52 -4.63
C ASP A 73 -3.05 -12.00 -4.50
N PHE A 74 -2.58 -11.81 -3.28
CA PHE A 74 -1.23 -11.39 -2.95
C PHE A 74 -0.33 -12.55 -2.50
N GLY A 75 -0.79 -13.81 -2.63
CA GLY A 75 -0.03 -14.99 -2.23
C GLY A 75 0.19 -15.10 -0.71
N ILE A 76 -0.69 -14.48 0.08
CA ILE A 76 -0.68 -14.54 1.54
C ILE A 76 -1.64 -15.65 1.96
N ALA A 77 -1.19 -16.56 2.82
CA ALA A 77 -2.11 -17.51 3.44
C ALA A 77 -3.07 -16.77 4.37
N PRO A 78 -4.39 -17.04 4.34
CA PRO A 78 -5.41 -16.27 5.07
C PRO A 78 -5.17 -16.20 6.60
N GLU A 79 -4.43 -17.14 7.19
CA GLU A 79 -4.06 -17.14 8.62
C GLU A 79 -2.94 -16.13 8.99
N SER A 80 -2.22 -15.56 8.03
CA SER A 80 -1.06 -14.69 8.25
C SER A 80 -1.40 -13.21 8.52
N LEU A 81 -2.69 -12.85 8.46
CA LEU A 81 -3.18 -11.48 8.48
C LEU A 81 -3.84 -11.06 9.78
N ALA A 82 -3.81 -11.90 10.81
CA ALA A 82 -4.32 -11.56 12.14
C ALA A 82 -3.81 -10.17 12.53
N ALA A 83 -4.74 -9.22 12.54
CA ALA A 83 -4.46 -7.80 12.75
C ALA A 83 -3.71 -7.62 14.08
N PRO A 84 -2.75 -6.67 14.18
CA PRO A 84 -2.33 -6.20 15.48
C PRO A 84 -3.55 -5.55 16.15
N THR A 85 -4.06 -6.20 17.20
CA THR A 85 -5.02 -5.63 18.13
C THR A 85 -4.34 -4.46 18.85
N VAL A 86 -4.70 -3.23 18.48
CA VAL A 86 -4.48 -2.02 19.29
C VAL A 86 -5.81 -1.29 19.39
#